data_AF-A0A6B2FR61-F1
#
_entry.id   AF-A0A6B2FR61-F1
#
_cell.length_a   1.000
_cell.length_b   1.000
_cell.length_c   1.000
_cell.angle_alpha   90.00
_cell.angle_beta   90.00
_cell.angle_gamma   90.00
#
_symmetry.space_group_name_H-M   'P 1'
#
loop_
_entity.id
_entity.type
_entity.pdbx_description
1 polymer ?
#
loop_
_entity_poly.entity_id
_entity_poly.type
_entity_poly.pdbx_seq_one_letter_code
_entity_poly.pdbx_strand_id
1 'polypeptide(L)'
;MAGHTVSRNAVERKMAELNLTWLSVSENESKRVFIWRAPADAIRLVQAFFALQEAGESEFSLPDMFVSTREPYDTSYNFSRTVAEQFVERAARTELPTPHWDPTTQLPCWLPGDVASLLDDFARYVGDGFRYLVMLLQPSSIISKRSFNDFVGALCALHDDTRARFALIDTQEDPAWQWLADRYPEQVQIISIDASQGELARQIINETPTTDGSTMLRFRQLMTDTFLALKSGDAPQVIQTGQKALDIATQLKIPEQQVVVLSLMAGAWLKAGEPHKAIERYINVQSAGEQSAPESRHHLVTQGLMAEGNAWYMAKDPFQASERYARAALRARQIPSLTLEMEGHRMAGFTLLEHSRWRSAAADHYFSALTAALAMNEEERSSCNLMQVFRDLLNWREPGLTTRCNQLAETWLSEQQQLIAHTERQIAAARPDEIRETVARCDAELVIALEVLFEKCISQREALLAQGAKVWRELLSLARCYSYPFWCPGTDFSHPTEQPVERWGCRVLTAPASPEPAPQTVRTLFRQILTDKEDESDAQY
;
A
#
# COMPACT_ATOMS: atom_id res chain seq x y z
N MET A 1 2.04 -52.57 7.05
CA MET A 1 3.11 -51.70 7.58
C MET A 1 2.45 -50.54 8.27
N ALA A 2 2.77 -50.32 9.54
CA ALA A 2 2.14 -49.29 10.37
C ALA A 2 2.39 -47.90 9.77
N GLY A 3 1.32 -47.16 9.49
CA GLY A 3 1.39 -45.79 8.99
C GLY A 3 1.90 -44.87 10.09
N HIS A 4 3.05 -44.23 9.86
CA HIS A 4 3.42 -43.03 10.58
C HIS A 4 2.45 -41.92 10.17
N THR A 5 1.42 -41.70 10.99
CA THR A 5 0.70 -40.44 10.99
C THR A 5 1.63 -39.39 11.59
N VAL A 6 2.40 -38.71 10.74
CA VAL A 6 3.07 -37.47 11.14
C VAL A 6 1.94 -36.50 11.52
N SER A 7 1.91 -36.08 12.78
CA SER A 7 0.95 -35.09 13.26
C SER A 7 1.14 -33.81 12.48
N ARG A 8 0.19 -33.49 11.58
CA ARG A 8 0.21 -32.28 10.78
C ARG A 8 0.20 -31.04 11.66
N ASN A 9 1.04 -30.05 11.34
CA ASN A 9 1.03 -28.78 12.05
C ASN A 9 -0.23 -27.95 11.71
N ALA A 10 -0.51 -26.89 12.47
CA ALA A 10 -1.66 -26.03 12.26
C ALA A 10 -1.79 -25.45 10.83
N VAL A 11 -0.67 -25.09 10.21
CA VAL A 11 -0.65 -24.52 8.84
C VAL A 11 -0.99 -25.58 7.80
N GLU A 12 -0.40 -26.78 7.90
CA GLU A 12 -0.68 -27.92 7.02
C GLU A 12 -2.14 -28.37 7.10
N ARG A 13 -2.74 -28.36 8.29
CA ARG A 13 -4.18 -28.63 8.45
C ARG A 13 -5.01 -27.57 7.74
N LYS A 14 -4.66 -26.29 7.86
CA LYS A 14 -5.40 -25.23 7.18
C LYS A 14 -5.24 -25.28 5.66
N MET A 15 -4.06 -25.62 5.15
CA MET A 15 -3.85 -25.85 3.72
C MET A 15 -4.70 -27.03 3.21
N ALA A 16 -4.78 -28.12 3.98
CA ALA A 16 -5.65 -29.25 3.63
C ALA A 16 -7.15 -28.86 3.61
N GLU A 17 -7.60 -27.99 4.51
CA GLU A 17 -8.97 -27.44 4.48
C GLU A 17 -9.23 -26.60 3.23
N LEU A 18 -8.27 -25.74 2.83
CA LEU A 18 -8.39 -24.94 1.60
C LEU A 18 -8.43 -25.84 0.36
N ASN A 19 -7.62 -26.90 0.30
CA ASN A 19 -7.64 -27.90 -0.77
C ASN A 19 -9.03 -28.54 -0.90
N LEU A 20 -9.58 -29.05 0.20
CA LEU A 20 -10.91 -29.69 0.20
C LEU A 20 -12.01 -28.70 -0.20
N THR A 21 -11.92 -27.46 0.28
CA THR A 21 -12.86 -26.40 -0.07
C THR A 21 -12.81 -26.12 -1.57
N TRP A 22 -11.62 -25.94 -2.14
CA TRP A 22 -11.47 -25.75 -3.59
C TRP A 22 -12.05 -26.93 -4.37
N LEU A 23 -11.66 -28.17 -4.04
CA LEU A 23 -12.13 -29.37 -4.75
C LEU A 23 -13.65 -29.44 -4.78
N SER A 24 -14.31 -29.25 -3.63
CA SER A 24 -15.77 -29.30 -3.52
C SER A 24 -16.48 -28.16 -4.26
N VAL A 25 -15.95 -26.94 -4.19
CA VAL A 25 -16.62 -25.76 -4.77
C VAL A 25 -16.43 -25.69 -6.29
N SER A 26 -15.29 -26.18 -6.78
CA SER A 26 -14.97 -26.22 -8.21
C SER A 26 -15.60 -27.39 -8.97
N GLU A 27 -16.26 -28.33 -8.29
CA GLU A 27 -17.04 -29.41 -8.94
C GLU A 27 -18.19 -28.88 -9.81
N ASN A 28 -18.70 -27.67 -9.52
CA ASN A 28 -19.73 -27.07 -10.36
C ASN A 28 -19.11 -26.49 -11.64
N GLU A 29 -19.24 -27.25 -12.73
CA GLU A 29 -18.72 -26.92 -14.05
C GLU A 29 -19.25 -25.58 -14.61
N SER A 30 -20.44 -25.12 -14.18
CA SER A 30 -21.02 -23.84 -14.61
C SER A 30 -20.23 -22.63 -14.11
N LYS A 31 -19.43 -22.80 -13.04
CA LYS A 31 -18.64 -21.73 -12.42
C LYS A 31 -17.34 -21.52 -13.18
N ARG A 32 -17.07 -20.28 -13.56
CA ARG A 32 -15.90 -19.83 -14.33
C ARG A 32 -14.95 -18.99 -13.50
N VAL A 33 -15.51 -18.12 -12.66
CA VAL A 33 -14.74 -17.18 -11.84
C VAL A 33 -14.95 -17.49 -10.37
N PHE A 34 -13.86 -17.70 -9.65
CA PHE A 34 -13.85 -17.99 -8.23
C PHE A 34 -13.26 -16.81 -7.46
N ILE A 35 -14.07 -16.22 -6.59
CA ILE A 35 -13.65 -15.15 -5.70
C ILE A 35 -13.27 -15.78 -4.36
N TRP A 36 -11.99 -15.77 -4.06
CA TRP A 36 -11.47 -16.19 -2.77
C TRP A 36 -11.57 -15.02 -1.79
N ARG A 37 -12.52 -15.11 -0.87
CA ARG A 37 -12.81 -14.07 0.12
C ARG A 37 -12.35 -14.51 1.49
N ALA A 38 -11.36 -13.81 2.03
CA ALA A 38 -10.82 -14.06 3.37
C ALA A 38 -10.90 -12.80 4.23
N PRO A 39 -10.88 -12.91 5.57
CA PRO A 39 -10.57 -11.77 6.42
C PRO A 39 -9.24 -11.12 5.99
N ALA A 40 -9.11 -9.80 6.15
CA ALA A 40 -7.93 -9.07 5.67
C ALA A 40 -6.60 -9.60 6.24
N ASP A 41 -6.61 -10.14 7.46
CA ASP A 41 -5.42 -10.76 8.05
C ASP A 41 -5.10 -12.12 7.44
N ALA A 42 -6.06 -12.84 6.86
CA ALA A 42 -5.90 -14.18 6.29
C ALA A 42 -5.56 -14.20 4.79
N ILE A 43 -5.50 -13.07 4.08
CA ILE A 43 -5.14 -13.03 2.65
C ILE A 43 -3.81 -13.73 2.36
N ARG A 44 -2.81 -13.57 3.23
CA ARG A 44 -1.49 -14.20 3.04
C ARG A 44 -1.56 -15.72 2.99
N LEU A 45 -2.50 -16.33 3.70
CA LEU A 45 -2.73 -17.77 3.65
C LEU A 45 -3.25 -18.20 2.28
N VAL A 46 -4.17 -17.43 1.69
CA VAL A 46 -4.68 -17.66 0.33
C VAL A 46 -3.59 -17.53 -0.72
N GLN A 47 -2.76 -16.49 -0.60
CA GLN A 47 -1.62 -16.30 -1.49
C GLN A 47 -0.59 -17.44 -1.38
N ALA A 48 -0.32 -17.90 -0.15
CA ALA A 48 0.55 -19.05 0.09
C ALA A 48 -0.04 -20.34 -0.49
N PHE A 49 -1.36 -20.54 -0.41
CA PHE A 49 -2.05 -21.64 -1.07
C PHE A 49 -1.80 -21.61 -2.59
N PHE A 50 -2.06 -20.50 -3.28
CA PHE A 50 -1.83 -20.41 -4.73
C PHE A 50 -0.36 -20.61 -5.11
N ALA A 51 0.57 -20.03 -4.36
CA ALA A 51 2.00 -20.20 -4.61
C ALA A 51 2.44 -21.67 -4.46
N LEU A 52 1.88 -22.40 -3.48
CA LEU A 52 2.16 -23.82 -3.27
C LEU A 52 1.60 -24.66 -4.44
N GLN A 53 0.38 -24.37 -4.89
CA GLN A 53 -0.22 -25.07 -6.02
C GLN A 53 0.52 -24.80 -7.33
N GLU A 54 0.99 -23.58 -7.54
CA GLU A 54 1.75 -23.19 -8.73
C GLU A 54 3.14 -23.82 -8.81
N ALA A 55 3.74 -24.19 -7.67
CA ALA A 55 5.03 -24.89 -7.59
C ALA A 55 4.91 -26.39 -7.93
N GLY A 56 3.72 -26.99 -7.79
CA GLY A 56 3.43 -28.38 -8.21
C GLY A 56 4.07 -29.51 -7.38
N GLU A 57 5.10 -29.24 -6.57
CA GLU A 57 5.92 -30.24 -5.88
C GLU A 57 5.59 -30.40 -4.37
N SER A 58 4.32 -30.57 -4.01
CA SER A 58 3.94 -30.77 -2.59
C SER A 58 2.95 -31.92 -2.39
N GLU A 59 2.91 -32.48 -1.18
CA GLU A 59 1.86 -33.44 -0.78
C GLU A 59 0.45 -32.82 -0.79
N PHE A 60 0.36 -31.50 -0.92
CA PHE A 60 -0.87 -30.73 -1.00
C PHE A 60 -1.23 -30.32 -2.44
N SER A 61 -0.49 -30.79 -3.45
CA SER A 61 -0.79 -30.46 -4.85
C SER A 61 -2.16 -31.00 -5.26
N LEU A 62 -2.96 -30.12 -5.85
CA LEU A 62 -4.28 -30.43 -6.38
C LEU A 62 -4.19 -30.99 -7.80
N PRO A 63 -5.23 -31.70 -8.28
CA PRO A 63 -5.31 -32.19 -9.66
C PRO A 63 -5.60 -31.06 -10.68
N ASP A 64 -5.40 -29.80 -10.33
CA ASP A 64 -5.65 -28.62 -11.17
C ASP A 64 -4.33 -27.88 -11.40
N MET A 65 -4.18 -27.25 -12.57
CA MET A 65 -3.00 -26.45 -12.91
C MET A 65 -3.25 -24.98 -12.54
N PHE A 66 -2.46 -24.45 -11.61
CA PHE A 66 -2.55 -23.05 -11.20
C PHE A 66 -1.46 -22.21 -11.86
N VAL A 67 -1.85 -21.04 -12.37
CA VAL A 67 -0.93 -20.05 -12.93
C VAL A 67 -1.31 -18.69 -12.37
N SER A 68 -0.33 -17.92 -11.91
CA SER A 68 -0.57 -16.53 -11.49
C SER A 68 0.07 -15.54 -12.44
N THR A 69 -0.57 -14.38 -12.61
CA THR A 69 0.03 -13.22 -13.28
C THR A 69 0.05 -12.03 -12.33
N ARG A 70 1.17 -11.29 -12.38
CA ARG A 70 1.37 -10.03 -11.65
C ARG A 70 1.61 -8.85 -12.58
N GLU A 71 1.30 -9.02 -13.86
CA GLU A 71 1.50 -7.97 -14.84
C GLU A 71 0.74 -6.70 -14.47
N PRO A 72 1.36 -5.52 -14.57
CA PRO A 72 0.65 -4.25 -14.45
C PRO A 72 -0.53 -4.20 -15.42
N TYR A 73 -1.67 -3.68 -14.96
CA TYR A 73 -2.83 -3.46 -15.80
C TYR A 73 -2.89 -1.99 -16.25
N ASP A 74 -2.44 -1.74 -17.48
CA ASP A 74 -2.51 -0.44 -18.14
C ASP A 74 -3.80 -0.30 -18.98
N THR A 75 -4.00 -1.23 -19.91
CA THR A 75 -5.13 -1.35 -20.82
C THR A 75 -5.49 -2.82 -20.99
N SER A 76 -6.75 -3.08 -21.32
CA SER A 76 -7.26 -4.43 -21.56
C SER A 76 -6.50 -5.19 -22.65
N TYR A 77 -6.09 -4.52 -23.72
CA TYR A 77 -5.46 -5.18 -24.88
C TYR A 77 -3.98 -5.49 -24.66
N ASN A 78 -3.23 -4.58 -24.04
CA ASN A 78 -1.84 -4.86 -23.66
C ASN A 78 -1.79 -5.95 -22.57
N PHE A 79 -2.66 -5.86 -21.56
CA PHE A 79 -2.75 -6.88 -20.52
C PHE A 79 -3.11 -8.26 -21.11
N SER A 80 -4.08 -8.34 -22.02
CA SER A 80 -4.43 -9.60 -22.72
C SER A 80 -3.24 -10.20 -23.45
N ARG A 81 -2.51 -9.38 -24.20
CA ARG A 81 -1.34 -9.82 -24.97
C ARG A 81 -0.24 -10.34 -24.04
N THR A 82 0.13 -9.54 -23.03
CA THR A 82 1.25 -9.88 -22.14
C THR A 82 0.93 -11.12 -21.30
N VAL A 83 -0.29 -11.26 -20.77
CA VAL A 83 -0.70 -12.47 -20.04
C VAL A 83 -0.64 -13.72 -20.93
N ALA A 84 -1.08 -13.61 -22.18
CA ALA A 84 -1.01 -14.71 -23.14
C ALA A 84 0.45 -15.10 -23.47
N GLU A 85 1.31 -14.13 -23.74
CA GLU A 85 2.73 -14.35 -24.03
C GLU A 85 3.46 -15.02 -22.86
N GLN A 86 3.24 -14.55 -21.63
CA GLN A 86 3.82 -15.14 -20.43
C GLN A 86 3.33 -16.56 -20.16
N PHE A 87 2.04 -16.79 -20.38
CA PHE A 87 1.48 -18.13 -20.25
C PHE A 87 2.12 -19.09 -21.25
N VAL A 88 2.27 -18.69 -22.51
CA VAL A 88 2.92 -19.49 -23.56
C VAL A 88 4.39 -19.76 -23.23
N GLU A 89 5.13 -18.74 -22.76
CA GLU A 89 6.52 -18.92 -22.32
C GLU A 89 6.63 -19.93 -21.17
N ARG A 90 5.69 -19.89 -20.22
CA ARG A 90 5.62 -20.86 -19.12
C ARG A 90 5.28 -22.27 -19.62
N ALA A 91 4.29 -22.39 -20.50
CA ALA A 91 3.90 -23.67 -21.09
C ALA A 91 5.08 -24.32 -21.83
N ALA A 92 5.86 -23.54 -22.57
CA ALA A 92 7.04 -24.02 -23.30
C ALA A 92 8.17 -24.55 -22.38
N ARG A 93 8.20 -24.14 -21.11
CA ARG A 93 9.15 -24.64 -20.10
C ARG A 93 8.64 -25.87 -19.33
N THR A 94 7.38 -26.22 -19.53
CA THR A 94 6.75 -27.37 -18.87
C THR A 94 6.96 -28.62 -19.73
N GLU A 95 7.13 -29.79 -19.12
CA GLU A 95 7.16 -31.05 -19.85
C GLU A 95 5.76 -31.35 -20.40
N LEU A 96 5.57 -31.14 -21.71
CA LEU A 96 4.29 -31.32 -22.38
C LEU A 96 4.21 -32.64 -23.16
N PRO A 97 3.00 -33.17 -23.42
CA PRO A 97 2.78 -34.30 -24.33
C PRO A 97 3.36 -34.08 -25.74
N THR A 98 3.40 -35.12 -26.57
CA THR A 98 3.75 -35.01 -28.00
C THR A 98 2.54 -35.35 -28.89
N PRO A 99 2.32 -34.66 -30.03
CA PRO A 99 3.11 -33.54 -30.60
C PRO A 99 3.03 -32.29 -29.72
N HIS A 100 3.98 -31.36 -29.82
CA HIS A 100 3.99 -30.14 -29.01
C HIS A 100 2.77 -29.24 -29.29
N TRP A 101 2.28 -28.57 -28.26
CA TRP A 101 1.25 -27.55 -28.37
C TRP A 101 1.74 -26.37 -29.20
N ASP A 102 0.91 -25.92 -30.14
CA ASP A 102 1.21 -24.79 -31.02
C ASP A 102 0.20 -23.65 -30.82
N PRO A 103 0.57 -22.61 -30.06
CA PRO A 103 -0.30 -21.46 -29.80
C PRO A 103 -0.29 -20.42 -30.93
N THR A 104 0.49 -20.61 -32.00
CA THR A 104 0.74 -19.55 -33.00
C THR A 104 -0.51 -19.05 -33.70
N THR A 105 -1.53 -19.89 -33.84
CA THR A 105 -2.80 -19.52 -34.49
C THR A 105 -3.72 -18.65 -33.61
N GLN A 106 -3.48 -18.60 -32.31
CA GLN A 106 -4.27 -17.84 -31.34
C GLN A 106 -3.57 -16.55 -30.86
N LEU A 107 -2.27 -16.42 -31.15
CA LEU A 107 -1.49 -15.24 -30.80
C LEU A 107 -1.47 -14.20 -31.93
N PRO A 108 -1.39 -12.90 -31.60
CA PRO A 108 -1.50 -12.31 -30.26
C PRO A 108 -2.95 -12.26 -29.76
N CYS A 109 -3.15 -12.33 -28.44
CA CYS A 109 -4.44 -12.12 -27.80
C CYS A 109 -4.66 -10.63 -27.51
N TRP A 110 -5.75 -10.04 -28.00
CA TRP A 110 -6.06 -8.62 -27.79
C TRP A 110 -7.28 -8.40 -26.89
N LEU A 111 -8.13 -9.42 -26.76
CA LEU A 111 -9.35 -9.37 -25.98
C LEU A 111 -9.31 -10.39 -24.82
N PRO A 112 -10.08 -10.16 -23.75
CA PRO A 112 -10.19 -11.11 -22.64
C PRO A 112 -10.63 -12.51 -23.11
N GLY A 113 -11.52 -12.56 -24.12
CA GLY A 113 -11.97 -13.80 -24.74
C GLY A 113 -10.87 -14.57 -25.47
N ASP A 114 -9.90 -13.88 -26.07
CA ASP A 114 -8.75 -14.52 -26.73
C ASP A 114 -7.87 -15.24 -25.70
N VAL A 115 -7.63 -14.60 -24.55
CA VAL A 115 -6.89 -15.21 -23.44
C VAL A 115 -7.62 -16.44 -22.93
N ALA A 116 -8.93 -16.34 -22.66
CA ALA A 116 -9.71 -17.49 -22.21
C ALA A 116 -9.69 -18.64 -23.22
N SER A 117 -9.75 -18.34 -24.52
CA SER A 117 -9.68 -19.32 -25.61
C SER A 117 -8.31 -19.99 -25.73
N LEU A 118 -7.23 -19.24 -25.53
CA LEU A 118 -5.86 -19.76 -25.50
C LEU A 118 -5.65 -20.72 -24.32
N LEU A 119 -6.10 -20.34 -23.12
CA LEU A 119 -6.01 -21.17 -21.92
C LEU A 119 -6.85 -22.45 -22.05
N ASP A 120 -8.05 -22.34 -22.64
CA ASP A 120 -8.88 -23.50 -22.89
C ASP A 120 -8.27 -24.43 -23.95
N ASP A 121 -7.67 -23.89 -25.01
CA ASP A 121 -6.99 -24.68 -26.02
C ASP A 121 -5.81 -25.46 -25.44
N PHE A 122 -4.99 -24.81 -24.61
CA PHE A 122 -3.95 -25.49 -23.87
C PHE A 122 -4.51 -26.59 -22.96
N ALA A 123 -5.58 -26.29 -22.21
CA ALA A 123 -6.20 -27.29 -21.34
C ALA A 123 -6.66 -28.51 -22.16
N ARG A 124 -7.37 -28.29 -23.27
CA ARG A 124 -7.77 -29.33 -24.25
C ARG A 124 -6.58 -30.14 -24.75
N TYR A 125 -5.48 -29.49 -25.09
CA TYR A 125 -4.26 -30.14 -25.53
C TYR A 125 -3.64 -31.06 -24.46
N VAL A 126 -3.53 -30.61 -23.21
CA VAL A 126 -2.96 -31.43 -22.12
C VAL A 126 -3.85 -32.62 -21.75
N GLY A 127 -5.16 -32.54 -22.02
CA GLY A 127 -6.10 -33.62 -21.75
C GLY A 127 -6.21 -33.90 -20.25
N ASP A 128 -6.15 -35.18 -19.86
CA ASP A 128 -6.38 -35.63 -18.48
C ASP A 128 -5.21 -35.36 -17.51
N GLY A 129 -4.20 -34.58 -17.92
CA GLY A 129 -3.08 -34.20 -17.05
C GLY A 129 -3.49 -33.32 -15.86
N PHE A 130 -4.63 -32.64 -15.96
CA PHE A 130 -5.28 -31.91 -14.87
C PHE A 130 -6.78 -31.75 -15.16
N ARG A 131 -7.56 -31.48 -14.11
CA ARG A 131 -9.00 -31.23 -14.20
C ARG A 131 -9.29 -29.82 -14.75
N TYR A 132 -8.80 -28.76 -14.09
CA TYR A 132 -8.94 -27.38 -14.57
C TYR A 132 -7.59 -26.65 -14.66
N LEU A 133 -7.53 -25.66 -15.56
CA LEU A 133 -6.50 -24.63 -15.56
C LEU A 133 -7.06 -23.40 -14.85
N VAL A 134 -6.46 -22.99 -13.75
CA VAL A 134 -6.88 -21.86 -12.93
C VAL A 134 -5.88 -20.71 -13.07
N MET A 135 -6.31 -19.61 -13.67
CA MET A 135 -5.53 -18.39 -13.77
C MET A 135 -5.90 -17.41 -12.64
N LEU A 136 -4.97 -17.18 -11.71
CA LEU A 136 -5.08 -16.15 -10.69
C LEU A 136 -4.71 -14.78 -11.29
N LEU A 137 -5.69 -13.88 -11.34
CA LEU A 137 -5.50 -12.51 -11.80
C LEU A 137 -5.15 -11.62 -10.59
N GLN A 138 -3.86 -11.27 -10.45
CA GLN A 138 -3.40 -10.38 -9.38
C GLN A 138 -2.42 -9.31 -9.91
N PRO A 139 -2.91 -8.35 -10.74
CA PRO A 139 -2.07 -7.28 -11.27
C PRO A 139 -1.31 -6.54 -10.17
N SER A 140 -0.03 -6.24 -10.39
CA SER A 140 0.80 -5.50 -9.43
C SER A 140 0.38 -4.03 -9.28
N SER A 141 -0.22 -3.47 -10.33
CA SER A 141 -0.83 -2.13 -10.33
C SER A 141 -2.00 -2.09 -11.33
N ILE A 142 -2.93 -1.16 -11.12
CA ILE A 142 -4.10 -0.97 -12.00
C ILE A 142 -4.24 0.53 -12.26
N ILE A 143 -4.00 0.96 -13.51
CA ILE A 143 -4.15 2.37 -13.92
C ILE A 143 -5.63 2.76 -13.93
N SER A 144 -6.48 1.92 -14.52
CA SER A 144 -7.93 2.14 -14.63
C SER A 144 -8.70 1.00 -13.98
N LYS A 145 -9.20 1.23 -12.75
CA LYS A 145 -10.06 0.26 -12.04
C LYS A 145 -11.30 -0.11 -12.84
N ARG A 146 -11.89 0.87 -13.54
CA ARG A 146 -13.06 0.67 -14.39
C ARG A 146 -12.76 -0.30 -15.53
N SER A 147 -11.65 -0.07 -16.25
CA SER A 147 -11.24 -0.93 -17.36
C SER A 147 -10.95 -2.36 -16.89
N PHE A 148 -10.24 -2.52 -15.76
CA PHE A 148 -9.99 -3.85 -15.19
C PHE A 148 -11.29 -4.57 -14.79
N ASN A 149 -12.24 -3.85 -14.20
CA ASN A 149 -13.57 -4.42 -13.91
C ASN A 149 -14.29 -4.87 -15.19
N ASP A 150 -14.24 -4.06 -16.26
CA ASP A 150 -14.83 -4.42 -17.54
C ASP A 150 -14.14 -5.65 -18.17
N PHE A 151 -12.81 -5.76 -18.06
CA PHE A 151 -12.03 -6.95 -18.46
C PHE A 151 -12.49 -8.23 -17.75
N VAL A 152 -12.59 -8.19 -16.41
CA VAL A 152 -13.03 -9.35 -15.62
C VAL A 152 -14.51 -9.66 -15.89
N GLY A 153 -15.34 -8.63 -16.06
CA GLY A 153 -16.73 -8.78 -16.46
C GLY A 153 -16.89 -9.47 -17.82
N ALA A 154 -16.00 -9.18 -18.78
CA ALA A 154 -15.99 -9.82 -20.08
C ALA A 154 -15.62 -11.31 -19.98
N LEU A 155 -14.67 -11.69 -19.10
CA LEU A 155 -14.35 -13.10 -18.83
C LEU A 155 -15.56 -13.86 -18.25
N CYS A 156 -16.35 -13.23 -17.38
CA CYS A 156 -17.55 -13.83 -16.81
C CYS A 156 -18.68 -14.03 -17.83
N ALA A 157 -18.75 -13.18 -18.86
CA ALA A 157 -19.78 -13.23 -19.89
C ALA A 157 -19.54 -14.31 -20.97
N LEU A 158 -18.43 -15.05 -20.90
CA LEU A 158 -18.15 -16.16 -21.80
C LEU A 158 -19.03 -17.37 -21.44
N HIS A 159 -19.68 -17.97 -22.44
CA HIS A 159 -20.70 -19.01 -22.26
C HIS A 159 -20.22 -20.43 -22.62
N ASP A 160 -18.96 -20.58 -23.05
CA ASP A 160 -18.46 -21.86 -23.55
C ASP A 160 -18.10 -22.83 -22.42
N ASP A 161 -18.27 -24.13 -22.69
CA ASP A 161 -17.87 -25.17 -21.76
C ASP A 161 -16.35 -25.39 -21.76
N THR A 162 -15.63 -24.49 -21.10
CA THR A 162 -14.16 -24.47 -21.06
C THR A 162 -13.59 -25.25 -19.86
N ARG A 163 -12.30 -25.59 -19.87
CA ARG A 163 -11.55 -26.04 -18.67
C ARG A 163 -10.70 -24.94 -18.04
N ALA A 164 -10.63 -23.78 -18.67
CA ALA A 164 -10.07 -22.57 -18.09
C ALA A 164 -11.00 -22.00 -17.00
N ARG A 165 -10.43 -21.58 -15.88
CA ARG A 165 -11.07 -20.92 -14.74
C ARG A 165 -10.24 -19.72 -14.33
N PHE A 166 -10.89 -18.70 -13.77
CA PHE A 166 -10.22 -17.52 -13.25
C PHE A 166 -10.41 -17.41 -11.75
N ALA A 167 -9.37 -17.00 -11.04
CA ALA A 167 -9.43 -16.73 -9.62
C ALA A 167 -9.14 -15.25 -9.35
N LEU A 168 -9.88 -14.71 -8.38
CA LEU A 168 -9.73 -13.36 -7.83
C LEU A 168 -9.64 -13.47 -6.31
N ILE A 169 -8.99 -12.50 -5.68
CA ILE A 169 -8.90 -12.41 -4.21
C ILE A 169 -9.50 -11.07 -3.77
N ASP A 170 -10.38 -11.10 -2.79
CA ASP A 170 -10.84 -9.91 -2.05
C ASP A 170 -10.94 -10.21 -0.54
N THR A 171 -11.43 -9.22 0.22
CA THR A 171 -11.56 -9.33 1.67
C THR A 171 -13.01 -9.29 2.12
N GLN A 172 -13.27 -9.76 3.33
CA GLN A 172 -14.59 -9.60 3.96
C GLN A 172 -14.87 -8.12 4.28
N GLU A 173 -13.84 -7.38 4.66
CA GLU A 173 -13.90 -5.97 5.03
C GLU A 173 -14.03 -5.04 3.81
N ASP A 174 -13.43 -5.42 2.69
CA ASP A 174 -13.52 -4.77 1.38
C ASP A 174 -13.84 -5.84 0.30
N PRO A 175 -15.14 -6.17 0.10
CA PRO A 175 -15.59 -7.19 -0.85
C PRO A 175 -15.63 -6.62 -2.27
N ALA A 176 -14.46 -6.25 -2.80
CA ALA A 176 -14.30 -5.55 -4.08
C ALA A 176 -14.96 -6.25 -5.27
N TRP A 177 -15.13 -7.57 -5.23
CA TRP A 177 -15.70 -8.37 -6.32
C TRP A 177 -17.15 -8.79 -6.11
N GLN A 178 -17.84 -8.28 -5.07
CA GLN A 178 -19.24 -8.65 -4.82
C GLN A 178 -20.14 -8.38 -6.04
N TRP A 179 -19.91 -7.27 -6.74
CA TRP A 179 -20.68 -6.90 -7.92
C TRP A 179 -20.63 -7.95 -9.05
N LEU A 180 -19.54 -8.74 -9.15
CA LEU A 180 -19.45 -9.84 -10.13
C LEU A 180 -20.38 -10.98 -9.76
N ALA A 181 -20.40 -11.37 -8.48
CA ALA A 181 -21.28 -12.42 -7.97
C ALA A 181 -22.76 -12.04 -8.11
N ASP A 182 -23.09 -10.75 -7.88
CA ASP A 182 -24.45 -10.25 -8.03
C ASP A 182 -24.89 -10.17 -9.50
N ARG A 183 -23.98 -9.82 -10.41
CA ARG A 183 -24.26 -9.66 -11.85
C ARG A 183 -24.24 -10.97 -12.62
N TYR A 184 -23.36 -11.90 -12.26
CA TYR A 184 -23.11 -13.18 -12.95
C TYR A 184 -23.22 -14.37 -11.98
N PRO A 185 -24.36 -14.55 -11.28
CA PRO A 185 -24.49 -15.56 -10.22
C PRO A 185 -24.35 -17.00 -10.72
N GLU A 186 -24.57 -17.26 -12.00
CA GLU A 186 -24.42 -18.59 -12.59
C GLU A 186 -22.96 -18.93 -12.91
N GLN A 187 -22.14 -17.92 -13.22
CA GLN A 187 -20.73 -18.05 -13.64
C GLN A 187 -19.73 -17.76 -12.51
N VAL A 188 -20.16 -17.05 -11.46
CA VAL A 188 -19.28 -16.64 -10.36
C VAL A 188 -19.58 -17.44 -9.10
N GLN A 189 -18.54 -17.79 -8.37
CA GLN A 189 -18.64 -18.47 -7.08
C GLN A 189 -17.73 -17.82 -6.05
N ILE A 190 -18.29 -17.48 -4.88
CA ILE A 190 -17.52 -16.99 -3.75
C ILE A 190 -17.09 -18.17 -2.89
N ILE A 191 -15.79 -18.27 -2.61
CA ILE A 191 -15.19 -19.16 -1.63
C ILE A 191 -14.90 -18.32 -0.40
N SER A 192 -15.78 -18.45 0.62
CA SER A 192 -15.58 -17.76 1.90
C SER A 192 -14.65 -18.59 2.78
N ILE A 193 -13.53 -18.00 3.15
CA ILE A 193 -12.57 -18.64 4.04
C ILE A 193 -12.82 -18.12 5.45
N ASP A 194 -13.27 -19.02 6.31
CA ASP A 194 -13.27 -18.77 7.74
C ASP A 194 -11.90 -19.15 8.30
N ALA A 195 -10.98 -18.19 8.29
CA ALA A 195 -9.65 -18.34 8.85
C ALA A 195 -9.33 -17.09 9.67
N SER A 196 -9.34 -17.22 11.00
CA SER A 196 -8.73 -16.22 11.86
C SER A 196 -7.23 -16.48 11.95
N GLN A 197 -6.39 -15.56 11.47
CA GLN A 197 -4.95 -15.66 11.72
C GLN A 197 -4.61 -15.63 13.21
N GLY A 198 -5.49 -15.09 14.05
CA GLY A 198 -5.34 -15.16 15.50
C GLY A 198 -5.44 -16.57 16.05
N GLU A 199 -6.37 -17.37 15.56
CA GLU A 199 -6.50 -18.77 15.94
C GLU A 199 -5.33 -19.60 15.42
N LEU A 200 -4.93 -19.37 14.17
CA LEU A 200 -3.76 -20.03 13.60
C LEU A 200 -2.47 -19.68 14.38
N ALA A 201 -2.27 -18.41 14.73
CA ALA A 201 -1.13 -17.97 15.53
C ALA A 201 -1.13 -18.61 16.93
N ARG A 202 -2.29 -18.70 17.59
CA ARG A 202 -2.43 -19.42 18.87
C ARG A 202 -2.07 -20.89 18.73
N GLN A 203 -2.56 -21.56 17.70
CA GLN A 203 -2.26 -22.99 17.45
C GLN A 203 -0.77 -23.20 17.19
N ILE A 204 -0.15 -22.37 16.33
CA ILE A 204 1.30 -22.44 16.06
C ILE A 204 2.10 -22.28 17.35
N ILE A 205 1.78 -21.30 18.20
CA ILE A 205 2.51 -21.09 19.47
C ILE A 205 2.35 -22.30 20.41
N ASN A 206 1.16 -22.88 20.48
CA ASN A 206 0.89 -24.01 21.35
C ASN A 206 1.53 -25.32 20.86
N GLU A 207 1.74 -25.46 19.55
CA GLU A 207 2.29 -26.65 18.92
C GLU A 207 3.81 -26.55 18.69
N THR A 208 4.39 -25.34 18.78
CA THR A 208 5.84 -25.13 18.65
C THR A 208 6.57 -25.62 19.90
N PRO A 209 7.53 -26.54 19.79
CA PRO A 209 8.37 -26.94 20.92
C PRO A 209 9.13 -25.74 21.50
N THR A 210 9.00 -25.50 22.81
CA THR A 210 9.72 -24.43 23.52
C THR A 210 10.99 -24.98 24.16
N THR A 211 12.13 -24.35 23.86
CA THR A 211 13.44 -24.64 24.46
C THR A 211 13.81 -23.69 25.59
N ASP A 212 13.08 -22.58 25.73
CA ASP A 212 13.32 -21.47 26.66
C ASP A 212 12.39 -21.47 27.89
N GLY A 213 11.58 -22.54 28.05
CA GLY A 213 10.80 -22.81 29.25
C GLY A 213 9.34 -22.32 29.21
N SER A 214 8.53 -22.87 30.12
CA SER A 214 7.07 -22.66 30.15
C SER A 214 6.67 -21.21 30.42
N THR A 215 7.47 -20.45 31.17
CA THR A 215 7.23 -19.02 31.44
C THR A 215 7.31 -18.18 30.17
N MET A 216 8.30 -18.43 29.31
CA MET A 216 8.44 -17.71 28.03
C MET A 216 7.38 -18.14 27.02
N LEU A 217 6.99 -19.41 27.00
CA LEU A 217 5.83 -19.86 26.24
C LEU A 217 4.56 -19.12 26.70
N ARG A 218 4.34 -19.00 28.01
CA ARG A 218 3.20 -18.27 28.57
C ARG A 218 3.22 -16.79 28.22
N PHE A 219 4.39 -16.16 28.23
CA PHE A 219 4.56 -14.79 27.77
C PHE A 219 4.15 -14.63 26.30
N ARG A 220 4.64 -15.50 25.40
CA ARG A 220 4.26 -15.48 23.97
C ARG A 220 2.75 -15.64 23.77
N GLN A 221 2.11 -16.58 24.48
CA GLN A 221 0.65 -16.76 24.44
C GLN A 221 -0.08 -15.48 24.85
N LEU A 222 0.30 -14.87 25.99
CA LEU A 222 -0.32 -13.64 26.47
C LEU A 222 -0.09 -12.46 25.52
N MET A 223 1.09 -12.37 24.89
CA MET A 223 1.37 -11.36 23.87
C MET A 223 0.43 -11.53 22.67
N THR A 224 0.29 -12.74 22.14
CA THR A 224 -0.66 -13.03 21.05
C THR A 224 -2.08 -12.68 21.44
N ASP A 225 -2.54 -13.06 22.64
CA ASP A 225 -3.88 -12.70 23.12
C ASP A 225 -4.06 -11.18 23.26
N THR A 226 -3.02 -10.47 23.70
CA THR A 226 -3.02 -9.00 23.81
C THR A 226 -3.12 -8.34 22.44
N PHE A 227 -2.37 -8.82 21.44
CA PHE A 227 -2.47 -8.35 20.05
C PHE A 227 -3.86 -8.58 19.45
N LEU A 228 -4.46 -9.75 19.70
CA LEU A 228 -5.79 -10.08 19.21
C LEU A 228 -6.88 -9.21 19.86
N ALA A 229 -6.77 -8.97 21.18
CA ALA A 229 -7.66 -8.04 21.88
C ALA A 229 -7.52 -6.61 21.37
N LEU A 230 -6.31 -6.19 20.98
CA LEU A 230 -6.10 -4.85 20.41
C LEU A 230 -6.80 -4.70 19.06
N LYS A 231 -6.75 -5.75 18.22
CA LYS A 231 -7.46 -5.80 16.94
C LYS A 231 -8.98 -5.67 17.15
N SER A 232 -9.58 -6.43 18.08
CA SER A 232 -11.01 -6.34 18.38
C SER A 232 -11.42 -5.00 18.99
N GLY A 233 -10.49 -4.26 19.61
CA GLY A 233 -10.74 -2.93 20.17
C GLY A 233 -11.22 -2.94 21.62
N ASP A 234 -11.17 -4.08 22.31
CA ASP A 234 -11.51 -4.18 23.73
C ASP A 234 -10.31 -3.73 24.59
N ALA A 235 -10.25 -2.43 24.88
CA ALA A 235 -9.16 -1.87 25.69
C ALA A 235 -9.06 -2.54 27.08
N PRO A 236 -10.15 -2.72 27.86
CA PRO A 236 -10.08 -3.50 29.12
C PRO A 236 -9.42 -4.87 28.97
N GLN A 237 -9.75 -5.63 27.93
CA GLN A 237 -9.15 -6.95 27.67
C GLN A 237 -7.66 -6.85 27.32
N VAL A 238 -7.26 -5.86 26.50
CA VAL A 238 -5.84 -5.58 26.21
C VAL A 238 -5.09 -5.27 27.50
N ILE A 239 -5.65 -4.44 28.37
CA ILE A 239 -5.00 -4.05 29.63
C ILE A 239 -4.88 -5.24 30.58
N GLN A 240 -5.94 -6.03 30.73
CA GLN A 240 -5.93 -7.19 31.61
C GLN A 240 -4.91 -8.24 31.15
N THR A 241 -4.87 -8.53 29.86
CA THR A 241 -3.97 -9.55 29.29
C THR A 241 -2.53 -9.03 29.21
N GLY A 242 -2.38 -7.77 28.79
CA GLY A 242 -1.10 -7.07 28.71
C GLY A 242 -0.45 -6.93 30.08
N GLN A 243 -1.20 -6.63 31.15
CA GLN A 243 -0.62 -6.55 32.50
C GLN A 243 0.00 -7.90 32.93
N LYS A 244 -0.66 -9.03 32.63
CA LYS A 244 -0.10 -10.36 32.91
C LYS A 244 1.19 -10.61 32.12
N ALA A 245 1.25 -10.17 30.87
CA ALA A 245 2.47 -10.27 30.05
C ALA A 245 3.59 -9.37 30.61
N LEU A 246 3.23 -8.15 31.03
CA LEU A 246 4.16 -7.19 31.62
C LEU A 246 4.78 -7.74 32.91
N ASP A 247 3.97 -8.33 33.79
CA ASP A 247 4.44 -8.92 35.05
C ASP A 247 5.52 -9.99 34.79
N ILE A 248 5.32 -10.84 33.76
CA ILE A 248 6.32 -11.83 33.34
C ILE A 248 7.58 -11.15 32.78
N ALA A 249 7.44 -10.16 31.89
CA ALA A 249 8.59 -9.44 31.32
C ALA A 249 9.41 -8.69 32.39
N THR A 250 8.74 -8.16 33.42
CA THR A 250 9.38 -7.55 34.60
C THR A 250 10.09 -8.59 35.45
N GLN A 251 9.46 -9.74 35.72
CA GLN A 251 10.10 -10.84 36.48
C GLN A 251 11.36 -11.36 35.78
N LEU A 252 11.30 -11.50 34.46
CA LEU A 252 12.41 -11.95 33.63
C LEU A 252 13.44 -10.84 33.35
N LYS A 253 13.17 -9.60 33.76
CA LYS A 253 14.04 -8.42 33.56
C LYS A 253 14.40 -8.20 32.09
N ILE A 254 13.42 -8.29 31.21
CA ILE A 254 13.57 -8.06 29.76
C ILE A 254 12.91 -6.73 29.39
N PRO A 255 13.60 -5.58 29.58
CA PRO A 255 13.02 -4.25 29.40
C PRO A 255 12.50 -3.99 27.98
N GLU A 256 13.12 -4.57 26.96
CA GLU A 256 12.67 -4.47 25.56
C GLU A 256 11.25 -5.05 25.40
N GLN A 257 10.95 -6.16 26.07
CA GLN A 257 9.61 -6.75 26.04
C GLN A 257 8.60 -5.94 26.86
N GLN A 258 9.04 -5.30 27.95
CA GLN A 258 8.19 -4.36 28.69
C GLN A 258 7.80 -3.18 27.80
N VAL A 259 8.72 -2.63 27.01
CA VAL A 259 8.44 -1.56 26.04
C VAL A 259 7.34 -1.98 25.07
N VAL A 260 7.42 -3.18 24.49
CA VAL A 260 6.40 -3.68 23.55
C VAL A 260 5.03 -3.79 24.22
N VAL A 261 4.95 -4.46 25.39
CA VAL A 261 3.69 -4.65 26.11
C VAL A 261 3.06 -3.31 26.50
N LEU A 262 3.84 -2.41 27.08
CA LEU A 262 3.38 -1.09 27.51
C LEU A 262 2.90 -0.25 26.31
N SER A 263 3.57 -0.36 25.16
CA SER A 263 3.17 0.34 23.93
C SER A 263 1.83 -0.18 23.39
N LEU A 264 1.56 -1.48 23.46
CA LEU A 264 0.26 -2.07 23.08
C LEU A 264 -0.87 -1.57 24.00
N MET A 265 -0.61 -1.58 25.31
CA MET A 265 -1.55 -1.05 26.30
C MET A 265 -1.85 0.43 26.08
N ALA A 266 -0.84 1.24 25.75
CA ALA A 266 -1.00 2.66 25.42
C ALA A 266 -1.83 2.84 24.15
N GLY A 267 -1.55 2.07 23.09
CA GLY A 267 -2.31 2.08 21.85
C GLY A 267 -3.79 1.71 22.03
N ALA A 268 -4.10 0.77 22.92
CA ALA A 268 -5.48 0.45 23.28
C ALA A 268 -6.22 1.63 23.93
N TRP A 269 -5.55 2.36 24.83
CA TRP A 269 -6.13 3.57 25.43
C TRP A 269 -6.36 4.68 24.40
N LEU A 270 -5.43 4.87 23.45
CA LEU A 270 -5.64 5.81 22.35
C LEU A 270 -6.86 5.43 21.49
N LYS A 271 -6.99 4.15 21.12
CA LYS A 271 -8.15 3.65 20.36
C LYS A 271 -9.46 3.81 21.13
N ALA A 272 -9.43 3.73 22.46
CA ALA A 272 -10.58 3.98 23.33
C ALA A 272 -10.86 5.48 23.59
N GLY A 273 -10.08 6.40 23.02
CA GLY A 273 -10.27 7.85 23.22
C GLY A 273 -9.81 8.36 24.60
N GLU A 274 -8.89 7.65 25.25
CA GLU A 274 -8.41 7.93 26.61
C GLU A 274 -6.92 8.35 26.60
N PRO A 275 -6.57 9.52 26.02
CA PRO A 275 -5.17 9.87 25.74
C PRO A 275 -4.31 10.05 27.00
N HIS A 276 -4.87 10.51 28.12
CA HIS A 276 -4.13 10.64 29.38
C HIS A 276 -3.66 9.29 29.95
N LYS A 277 -4.48 8.24 29.83
CA LYS A 277 -4.07 6.88 30.22
C LYS A 277 -2.98 6.34 29.30
N ALA A 278 -3.01 6.69 28.01
CA ALA A 278 -1.94 6.34 27.08
C ALA A 278 -0.62 7.06 27.44
N ILE A 279 -0.68 8.35 27.78
CA ILE A 279 0.49 9.14 28.21
C ILE A 279 1.18 8.48 29.42
N GLU A 280 0.42 8.09 30.46
CA GLU A 280 0.97 7.38 31.62
C GLU A 280 1.72 6.09 31.22
N ARG A 281 1.20 5.36 30.22
CA ARG A 281 1.86 4.15 29.71
C ARG A 281 3.10 4.47 28.88
N TYR A 282 3.08 5.52 28.05
CA TYR A 282 4.26 5.92 27.27
C TYR A 282 5.40 6.49 28.13
N ILE A 283 5.10 7.09 29.29
CA ILE A 283 6.13 7.45 30.28
C ILE A 283 6.84 6.18 30.78
N ASN A 284 6.08 5.12 31.07
CA ASN A 284 6.65 3.83 31.47
C ASN A 284 7.43 3.16 30.31
N VAL A 285 6.98 3.31 29.06
CA VAL A 285 7.74 2.86 27.88
C VAL A 285 9.13 3.48 27.85
N GLN A 286 9.24 4.79 28.08
CA GLN A 286 10.54 5.47 28.12
C GLN A 286 11.43 4.95 29.25
N SER A 287 10.86 4.77 30.44
CA SER A 287 11.61 4.25 31.60
C SER A 287 12.15 2.83 31.35
N ALA A 288 11.34 1.96 30.74
CA ALA A 288 11.79 0.62 30.33
C ALA A 288 12.84 0.70 29.21
N GLY A 289 12.64 1.57 28.21
CA GLY A 289 13.58 1.76 27.11
C GLY A 289 14.96 2.25 27.58
N GLU A 290 15.04 3.10 28.61
CA GLU A 290 16.33 3.52 29.19
C GLU A 290 17.08 2.35 29.85
N GLN A 291 16.37 1.34 30.34
CA GLN A 291 16.94 0.13 30.95
C GLN A 291 17.37 -0.90 29.89
N SER A 292 16.98 -0.73 28.63
CA SER A 292 17.34 -1.62 27.54
C SER A 292 18.82 -1.57 27.18
N ALA A 293 19.23 -2.59 26.42
CA ALA A 293 20.58 -2.73 25.92
C ALA A 293 21.01 -1.50 25.07
N PRO A 294 22.28 -1.06 25.16
CA PRO A 294 22.76 0.18 24.52
C PRO A 294 22.39 0.32 23.03
N GLU A 295 22.44 -0.78 22.29
CA GLU A 295 22.13 -0.86 20.87
C GLU A 295 20.66 -0.52 20.53
N SER A 296 19.74 -0.82 21.44
CA SER A 296 18.29 -0.62 21.22
C SER A 296 17.74 0.59 21.99
N ARG A 297 18.42 1.01 23.06
CA ARG A 297 17.98 2.07 23.98
C ARG A 297 17.54 3.34 23.27
N HIS A 298 18.39 3.87 22.39
CA HIS A 298 18.10 5.13 21.70
C HIS A 298 16.87 5.01 20.78
N HIS A 299 16.72 3.89 20.10
CA HIS A 299 15.58 3.62 19.23
C HIS A 299 14.28 3.51 20.02
N LEU A 300 14.25 2.69 21.07
CA LEU A 300 13.07 2.45 21.90
C LEU A 300 12.60 3.73 22.63
N VAL A 301 13.54 4.49 23.21
CA VAL A 301 13.20 5.76 23.88
C VAL A 301 12.69 6.81 22.88
N THR A 302 13.31 6.90 21.70
CA THR A 302 12.86 7.84 20.65
C THR A 302 11.44 7.50 20.20
N GLN A 303 11.14 6.22 19.92
CA GLN A 303 9.79 5.78 19.56
C GLN A 303 8.78 6.04 20.68
N GLY A 304 9.15 5.80 21.95
CA GLY A 304 8.33 6.11 23.10
C GLY A 304 7.98 7.60 23.21
N LEU A 305 8.95 8.49 22.96
CA LEU A 305 8.73 9.94 22.95
C LEU A 305 7.85 10.39 21.76
N MET A 306 8.06 9.85 20.57
CA MET A 306 7.19 10.11 19.40
C MET A 306 5.75 9.69 19.68
N ALA A 307 5.57 8.52 20.30
CA ALA A 307 4.26 8.00 20.64
C ALA A 307 3.59 8.78 21.78
N GLU A 308 4.34 9.24 22.78
CA GLU A 308 3.85 10.18 23.80
C GLU A 308 3.41 11.52 23.14
N GLY A 309 4.20 12.02 22.19
CA GLY A 309 3.85 13.21 21.40
C GLY A 309 2.50 13.06 20.69
N ASN A 310 2.26 11.90 20.05
CA ASN A 310 0.97 11.58 19.43
C ASN A 310 -0.17 11.59 20.47
N ALA A 311 0.07 11.03 21.67
CA ALA A 311 -0.94 10.98 22.72
C ALA A 311 -1.29 12.37 23.26
N TRP A 312 -0.31 13.26 23.43
CA TRP A 312 -0.55 14.66 23.80
C TRP A 312 -1.26 15.44 22.69
N TYR A 313 -0.94 15.18 21.43
CA TYR A 313 -1.65 15.77 20.30
C TYR A 313 -3.14 15.36 20.31
N MET A 314 -3.43 14.08 20.54
CA MET A 314 -4.80 13.58 20.72
C MET A 314 -5.50 14.15 21.96
N ALA A 315 -4.75 14.46 23.03
CA ALA A 315 -5.25 15.18 24.20
C ALA A 315 -5.50 16.68 23.96
N LYS A 316 -5.21 17.18 22.74
CA LYS A 316 -5.34 18.59 22.34
C LYS A 316 -4.44 19.53 23.16
N ASP A 317 -3.28 19.04 23.62
CA ASP A 317 -2.22 19.87 24.20
C ASP A 317 -1.05 20.01 23.19
N PRO A 318 -1.09 21.02 22.31
CA PRO A 318 -0.09 21.19 21.25
C PRO A 318 1.30 21.50 21.80
N PHE A 319 1.39 22.11 22.98
CA PHE A 319 2.68 22.47 23.57
C PHE A 319 3.39 21.23 24.11
N GLN A 320 2.69 20.41 24.90
CA GLN A 320 3.25 19.15 25.38
C GLN A 320 3.59 18.21 24.22
N ALA A 321 2.72 18.13 23.20
CA ALA A 321 2.99 17.33 22.01
C ALA A 321 4.29 17.77 21.31
N SER A 322 4.42 19.07 21.03
CA SER A 322 5.61 19.64 20.41
C SER A 322 6.87 19.38 21.21
N GLU A 323 6.83 19.58 22.54
CA GLU A 323 7.96 19.34 23.43
C GLU A 323 8.42 17.87 23.38
N ARG A 324 7.49 16.91 23.34
CA ARG A 324 7.83 15.48 23.26
C ARG A 324 8.44 15.10 21.92
N TYR A 325 7.90 15.59 20.81
CA TYR A 325 8.51 15.37 19.49
C TYR A 325 9.90 16.02 19.37
N ALA A 326 10.08 17.23 19.90
CA ALA A 326 11.38 17.90 19.90
C ALA A 326 12.41 17.12 20.74
N ARG A 327 12.00 16.58 21.90
CA ARG A 327 12.85 15.68 22.71
C ARG A 327 13.17 14.38 21.98
N ALA A 328 12.20 13.82 21.24
CA ALA A 328 12.43 12.64 20.41
C ALA A 328 13.51 12.92 19.34
N ALA A 329 13.43 14.07 18.66
CA ALA A 329 14.40 14.46 17.66
C ALA A 329 15.82 14.58 18.24
N LEU A 330 15.97 15.19 19.41
CA LEU A 330 17.26 15.28 20.10
C LEU A 330 17.83 13.91 20.48
N ARG A 331 16.96 12.97 20.89
CA ARG A 331 17.37 11.59 21.21
C ARG A 331 17.75 10.80 19.96
N ALA A 332 17.05 11.04 18.85
CA ALA A 332 17.25 10.38 17.56
C ALA A 332 18.64 10.61 16.97
N ARG A 333 19.33 11.71 17.32
CA ARG A 333 20.72 11.99 16.93
C ARG A 333 21.73 10.90 17.27
N GLN A 334 21.39 10.04 18.24
CA GLN A 334 22.23 8.92 18.66
C GLN A 334 21.93 7.63 17.86
N ILE A 335 20.98 7.68 16.93
CA ILE A 335 20.62 6.59 16.03
C ILE A 335 21.39 6.81 14.71
N PRO A 336 21.90 5.76 14.04
CA PRO A 336 22.65 5.91 12.79
C PRO A 336 21.92 6.65 11.66
N SER A 337 20.58 6.68 11.67
CA SER A 337 19.75 7.36 10.67
C SER A 337 19.10 8.62 11.24
N LEU A 338 19.18 9.71 10.48
CA LEU A 338 18.61 11.01 10.85
C LEU A 338 17.10 11.12 10.57
N THR A 339 16.48 10.09 9.99
CA THR A 339 15.07 10.11 9.57
C THR A 339 14.13 10.46 10.74
N LEU A 340 14.39 9.88 11.92
CA LEU A 340 13.61 10.15 13.13
C LEU A 340 13.91 11.53 13.74
N GLU A 341 15.11 12.09 13.55
CA GLU A 341 15.41 13.46 13.96
C GLU A 341 14.57 14.46 13.14
N MET A 342 14.61 14.32 11.81
CA MET A 342 13.84 15.16 10.91
C MET A 342 12.34 15.07 11.21
N GLU A 343 11.80 13.85 11.33
CA GLU A 343 10.38 13.64 11.56
C GLU A 343 9.93 14.17 12.94
N GLY A 344 10.75 14.01 13.98
CA GLY A 344 10.48 14.60 15.30
C GLY A 344 10.44 16.13 15.25
N HIS A 345 11.38 16.77 14.53
CA HIS A 345 11.33 18.22 14.32
C HIS A 345 10.12 18.65 13.47
N ARG A 346 9.78 17.92 12.41
CA ARG A 346 8.60 18.21 11.58
C ARG A 346 7.32 18.16 12.41
N MET A 347 7.12 17.11 13.20
CA MET A 347 5.94 16.96 14.06
C MET A 347 5.89 18.00 15.18
N ALA A 348 7.04 18.37 15.75
CA ALA A 348 7.12 19.46 16.72
C ALA A 348 6.66 20.80 16.12
N GLY A 349 7.01 21.09 14.87
CA GLY A 349 6.54 22.26 14.14
C GLY A 349 5.06 22.17 13.78
N PHE A 350 4.65 21.04 13.21
CA PHE A 350 3.28 20.78 12.76
C PHE A 350 2.25 21.00 13.85
N THR A 351 2.50 20.47 15.05
CA THR A 351 1.59 20.61 16.20
C THR A 351 1.39 22.04 16.68
N LEU A 352 2.29 22.96 16.33
CA LEU A 352 2.21 24.37 16.71
C LEU A 352 1.64 25.28 15.62
N LEU A 353 1.44 24.78 14.39
CA LEU A 353 1.08 25.59 13.21
C LEU A 353 -0.19 26.43 13.39
N GLU A 354 -1.21 25.86 14.02
CA GLU A 354 -2.52 26.52 14.19
C GLU A 354 -2.53 27.53 15.35
N HIS A 355 -1.46 27.59 16.15
CA HIS A 355 -1.40 28.39 17.36
C HIS A 355 -0.53 29.63 17.18
N SER A 356 -1.15 30.80 17.00
CA SER A 356 -0.48 32.07 16.68
C SER A 356 0.73 32.39 17.57
N ARG A 357 0.57 32.23 18.89
CA ARG A 357 1.63 32.47 19.90
C ARG A 357 2.91 31.63 19.70
N TRP A 358 2.84 30.53 18.95
CA TRP A 358 3.93 29.57 18.78
C TRP A 358 4.48 29.49 17.35
N ARG A 359 4.03 30.35 16.42
CA ARG A 359 4.44 30.32 15.00
C ARG A 359 5.95 30.46 14.79
N SER A 360 6.62 31.29 15.60
CA SER A 360 8.08 31.43 15.52
C SER A 360 8.81 30.14 15.93
N ALA A 361 8.31 29.45 16.96
CA ALA A 361 8.84 28.15 17.37
C ALA A 361 8.56 27.07 16.31
N ALA A 362 7.36 27.08 15.71
CA ALA A 362 7.00 26.19 14.61
C ALA A 362 7.96 26.34 13.42
N ALA A 363 8.27 27.58 13.01
CA ALA A 363 9.22 27.86 11.94
C ALA A 363 10.63 27.33 12.25
N ASP A 364 11.09 27.50 13.48
CA ASP A 364 12.41 27.02 13.91
C ASP A 364 12.49 25.48 13.94
N HIS A 365 11.39 24.81 14.29
CA HIS A 365 11.27 23.35 14.19
C HIS A 365 11.30 22.86 12.74
N TYR A 366 10.53 23.47 11.83
CA TYR A 366 10.59 23.12 10.41
C TYR A 366 11.98 23.35 9.80
N PHE A 367 12.66 24.44 10.21
CA PHE A 367 14.02 24.71 9.77
C PHE A 367 15.01 23.63 10.27
N SER A 368 14.83 23.16 11.50
CA SER A 368 15.62 22.05 12.05
C SER A 368 15.33 20.73 11.33
N ALA A 369 14.07 20.46 10.95
CA ALA A 369 13.71 19.31 10.15
C ALA A 369 14.40 19.32 8.78
N LEU A 370 14.36 20.45 8.07
CA LEU A 370 15.08 20.62 6.80
C LEU A 370 16.59 20.42 6.99
N THR A 371 17.17 21.01 8.03
CA THR A 371 18.61 20.88 8.30
C THR A 371 19.02 19.42 8.53
N ALA A 372 18.23 18.66 9.29
CA ALA A 372 18.45 17.23 9.49
C ALA A 372 18.33 16.44 8.18
N ALA A 373 17.35 16.76 7.32
CA ALA A 373 17.19 16.12 6.01
C ALA A 373 18.35 16.40 5.05
N LEU A 374 18.90 17.62 5.06
CA LEU A 374 20.04 17.96 4.20
C LEU A 374 21.32 17.28 4.66
N ALA A 375 21.45 16.97 5.96
CA ALA A 375 22.57 16.22 6.52
C ALA A 375 22.53 14.71 6.22
N MET A 376 21.39 14.17 5.76
CA MET A 376 21.26 12.77 5.35
C MET A 376 22.10 12.47 4.10
N ASN A 377 22.42 11.19 3.88
CA ASN A 377 22.90 10.75 2.58
C ASN A 377 21.76 10.73 1.53
N GLU A 378 22.08 10.48 0.26
CA GLU A 378 21.10 10.52 -0.84
C GLU A 378 19.98 9.47 -0.70
N GLU A 379 20.33 8.24 -0.30
CA GLU A 379 19.39 7.14 -0.12
C GLU A 379 18.37 7.43 0.99
N GLU A 380 18.86 7.85 2.15
CA GLU A 380 18.01 8.27 3.28
C GLU A 380 17.13 9.46 2.89
N ARG A 381 17.69 10.46 2.20
CA ARG A 381 16.93 11.65 1.80
C ARG A 381 15.81 11.29 0.81
N SER A 382 16.05 10.35 -0.10
CA SER A 382 15.06 9.89 -1.10
C SER A 382 13.87 9.14 -0.49
N SER A 383 14.06 8.54 0.68
CA SER A 383 13.05 7.72 1.37
C SER A 383 12.41 8.42 2.57
N CYS A 384 12.89 9.60 2.96
CA CYS A 384 12.36 10.36 4.09
C CYS A 384 11.21 11.32 3.70
N ASN A 385 10.50 11.84 4.71
CA ASN A 385 9.38 12.78 4.53
C ASN A 385 9.81 14.25 4.31
N LEU A 386 10.98 14.52 3.70
CA LEU A 386 11.46 15.89 3.46
C LEU A 386 10.40 16.75 2.76
N MET A 387 9.77 16.24 1.71
CA MET A 387 8.77 16.99 0.96
C MET A 387 7.49 17.28 1.75
N GLN A 388 7.25 16.56 2.85
CA GLN A 388 6.15 16.85 3.76
C GLN A 388 6.39 18.15 4.55
N VAL A 389 7.65 18.51 4.85
CA VAL A 389 8.00 19.81 5.46
C VAL A 389 7.48 20.97 4.61
N PHE A 390 7.75 20.94 3.31
CA PHE A 390 7.28 21.97 2.38
C PHE A 390 5.76 21.93 2.21
N ARG A 391 5.18 20.73 2.10
CA ARG A 391 3.73 20.57 1.95
C ARG A 391 2.97 21.13 3.15
N ASP A 392 3.42 20.86 4.37
CA ASP A 392 2.80 21.39 5.60
C ASP A 392 2.75 22.92 5.58
N LEU A 393 3.88 23.56 5.28
CA LEU A 393 4.01 25.03 5.24
C LEU A 393 3.21 25.67 4.11
N LEU A 394 3.26 25.10 2.89
CA LEU A 394 2.51 25.59 1.73
C LEU A 394 1.00 25.46 1.94
N ASN A 395 0.55 24.33 2.48
CA ASN A 395 -0.86 24.06 2.76
C ASN A 395 -1.38 24.92 3.91
N TRP A 396 -0.57 25.19 4.94
CA TRP A 396 -0.96 26.12 6.01
C TRP A 396 -1.17 27.56 5.49
N ARG A 397 -0.31 28.02 4.58
CA ARG A 397 -0.36 29.37 4.04
C ARG A 397 -1.53 29.54 3.08
N GLU A 398 -1.66 28.66 2.09
CA GLU A 398 -2.72 28.72 1.08
C GLU A 398 -3.36 27.34 0.83
N PRO A 399 -4.21 26.84 1.76
CA PRO A 399 -4.82 25.51 1.64
C PRO A 399 -5.72 25.39 0.40
N GLY A 400 -6.29 26.50 -0.06
CA GLY A 400 -7.11 26.56 -1.27
C GLY A 400 -6.34 26.23 -2.54
N LEU A 401 -5.06 26.61 -2.64
CA LEU A 401 -4.23 26.25 -3.80
C LEU A 401 -3.93 24.75 -3.81
N THR A 402 -3.53 24.17 -2.67
CA THR A 402 -3.31 22.72 -2.55
C THR A 402 -4.57 21.92 -2.89
N THR A 403 -5.73 22.38 -2.42
CA THR A 403 -7.03 21.76 -2.74
C THR A 403 -7.29 21.78 -4.25
N ARG A 404 -7.08 22.92 -4.91
CA ARG A 404 -7.27 23.06 -6.37
C ARG A 404 -6.25 22.22 -7.17
N CYS A 405 -5.01 22.07 -6.69
CA CYS A 405 -4.03 21.17 -7.29
C CYS A 405 -4.48 19.71 -7.23
N ASN A 406 -5.03 19.26 -6.09
CA ASN A 406 -5.58 17.91 -5.94
C ASN A 406 -6.78 17.67 -6.86
N GLN A 407 -7.70 18.64 -6.97
CA GLN A 407 -8.84 18.57 -7.90
C GLN A 407 -8.39 18.44 -9.37
N LEU A 408 -7.29 19.12 -9.73
CA LEU A 408 -6.71 18.98 -11.07
C LEU A 408 -6.10 17.59 -11.30
N ALA A 409 -5.48 16.99 -10.27
CA ALA A 409 -4.99 15.61 -10.31
C ALA A 409 -6.15 14.61 -10.48
N GLU A 410 -7.25 14.81 -9.77
CA GLU A 410 -8.48 14.01 -9.92
C GLU A 410 -9.06 14.15 -11.34
N THR A 411 -9.04 15.37 -11.90
CA THR A 411 -9.47 15.62 -13.28
C THR A 411 -8.57 14.90 -14.29
N TRP A 412 -7.25 14.97 -14.13
CA TRP A 412 -6.28 14.22 -14.94
C TRP A 412 -6.58 12.71 -14.92
N LEU A 413 -6.73 12.12 -13.73
CA LEU A 413 -7.01 10.70 -13.58
C LEU A 413 -8.35 10.31 -14.21
N SER A 414 -9.39 11.13 -14.02
CA SER A 414 -10.71 10.88 -14.61
C SER A 414 -10.70 10.97 -16.15
N GLU A 415 -10.08 12.00 -16.73
CA GLU A 415 -9.99 12.16 -18.19
C GLU A 415 -9.10 11.04 -18.81
N GLN A 416 -8.00 10.67 -18.15
CA GLN A 416 -7.17 9.51 -18.55
C GLN A 416 -7.99 8.22 -18.61
N GLN A 417 -8.77 7.91 -17.57
CA GLN A 417 -9.62 6.71 -17.55
C GLN A 417 -10.69 6.72 -18.64
N GLN A 418 -11.22 7.89 -19.00
CA GLN A 418 -12.19 8.03 -20.10
C GLN A 418 -11.56 7.78 -21.47
N LEU A 419 -10.33 8.26 -21.71
CA LEU A 419 -9.59 8.00 -22.94
C LEU A 419 -9.30 6.50 -23.10
N ILE A 420 -8.80 5.84 -22.06
CA ILE A 420 -8.54 4.39 -22.05
C ILE A 420 -9.84 3.62 -22.36
N ALA A 421 -10.93 3.91 -21.63
CA ALA A 421 -12.21 3.23 -21.83
C ALA A 421 -12.85 3.53 -23.20
N HIS A 422 -12.52 4.65 -23.84
CA HIS A 422 -12.96 4.93 -25.20
C HIS A 422 -12.19 4.09 -26.21
N THR A 423 -10.87 4.06 -26.11
CA THR A 423 -9.97 3.26 -26.95
C THR A 423 -10.31 1.77 -26.87
N GLU A 424 -10.49 1.23 -25.67
CA GLU A 424 -10.81 -0.18 -25.47
C GLU A 424 -12.15 -0.58 -26.09
N ARG A 425 -13.16 0.29 -26.05
CA ARG A 425 -14.44 0.04 -26.73
C ARG A 425 -14.30 0.03 -28.25
N GLN A 426 -13.42 0.83 -28.83
CA GLN A 426 -13.15 0.78 -30.27
C GLN A 426 -12.47 -0.54 -30.65
N ILE A 427 -11.48 -0.98 -29.87
CA ILE A 427 -10.77 -2.25 -30.09
C ILE A 427 -11.72 -3.44 -29.93
N ALA A 428 -12.55 -3.45 -28.89
CA ALA A 428 -13.53 -4.52 -28.65
C ALA A 428 -14.60 -4.61 -29.76
N ALA A 429 -14.85 -3.53 -30.50
CA ALA A 429 -15.79 -3.51 -31.64
C ALA A 429 -15.12 -3.82 -32.98
N ALA A 430 -13.78 -4.00 -33.01
CA ALA A 430 -13.05 -4.29 -34.23
C ALA A 430 -13.39 -5.69 -34.76
N ARG A 431 -13.31 -5.86 -36.09
CA ARG A 431 -13.44 -7.18 -36.69
C ARG A 431 -12.18 -8.01 -36.43
N PRO A 432 -12.28 -9.34 -36.29
CA PRO A 432 -11.12 -10.19 -36.01
C PRO A 432 -9.98 -10.06 -37.04
N ASP A 433 -10.29 -9.85 -38.32
CA ASP A 433 -9.32 -9.69 -39.41
C ASP A 433 -8.63 -8.31 -39.41
N GLU A 434 -9.24 -7.30 -38.81
CA GLU A 434 -8.76 -5.91 -38.75
C GLU A 434 -8.19 -5.55 -37.36
N ILE A 435 -8.29 -6.44 -36.37
CA ILE A 435 -8.01 -6.12 -34.96
C ILE A 435 -6.59 -5.64 -34.73
N ARG A 436 -5.59 -6.24 -35.40
CA ARG A 436 -4.18 -5.85 -35.24
C ARG A 436 -3.93 -4.41 -35.70
N GLU A 437 -4.47 -4.05 -36.86
CA GLU A 437 -4.34 -2.69 -37.40
C GLU A 437 -5.12 -1.70 -36.53
N THR A 438 -6.29 -2.10 -36.05
CA THR A 438 -7.11 -1.28 -35.16
C THR A 438 -6.40 -1.02 -33.83
N VAL A 439 -5.81 -2.03 -33.20
CA VAL A 439 -5.03 -1.88 -31.97
C VAL A 439 -3.85 -0.94 -32.20
N ALA A 440 -3.05 -1.16 -33.25
CA ALA A 440 -1.90 -0.31 -33.53
C ALA A 440 -2.29 1.17 -33.75
N ARG A 441 -3.38 1.42 -34.47
CA ARG A 441 -3.91 2.78 -34.68
C ARG A 441 -4.44 3.39 -33.38
N CYS A 442 -5.29 2.67 -32.66
CA CYS A 442 -5.92 3.16 -31.43
C CYS A 442 -4.90 3.40 -30.30
N ASP A 443 -3.86 2.57 -30.20
CA ASP A 443 -2.78 2.74 -29.23
C ASP A 443 -1.96 4.01 -29.53
N ALA A 444 -1.59 4.24 -30.80
CA ALA A 444 -0.92 5.46 -31.22
C ALA A 444 -1.77 6.73 -30.95
N GLU A 445 -3.06 6.67 -31.25
CA GLU A 445 -4.02 7.76 -30.95
C GLU A 445 -4.15 8.00 -29.43
N LEU A 446 -4.20 6.94 -28.62
CA LEU A 446 -4.29 7.03 -27.17
C LEU A 446 -3.05 7.68 -26.57
N VAL A 447 -1.84 7.27 -26.99
CA VAL A 447 -0.59 7.87 -26.51
C VAL A 447 -0.57 9.37 -26.78
N ILE A 448 -0.91 9.79 -28.00
CA ILE A 448 -0.98 11.21 -28.36
C ILE A 448 -2.02 11.94 -27.51
N ALA A 449 -3.22 11.37 -27.34
CA ALA A 449 -4.28 11.98 -26.54
C ALA A 449 -3.89 12.14 -25.06
N LEU A 450 -3.20 11.15 -24.49
CA LEU A 450 -2.68 11.20 -23.12
C LEU A 450 -1.57 12.24 -22.96
N GLU A 451 -0.65 12.36 -23.93
CA GLU A 451 0.39 13.39 -23.93
C GLU A 451 -0.23 14.80 -23.99
N VAL A 452 -1.20 15.02 -24.89
CA VAL A 452 -1.92 16.30 -24.99
C VAL A 452 -2.65 16.65 -23.70
N LEU A 453 -3.31 15.66 -23.08
CA LEU A 453 -3.99 15.84 -21.81
C LEU A 453 -3.00 16.17 -20.68
N PHE A 454 -1.86 15.49 -20.63
CA PHE A 454 -0.83 15.70 -19.61
C PHE A 454 -0.27 17.13 -19.69
N GLU A 455 0.08 17.57 -20.90
CA GLU A 455 0.58 18.93 -21.14
C GLU A 455 -0.43 20.01 -20.76
N LYS A 456 -1.71 19.79 -21.08
CA LYS A 456 -2.82 20.67 -20.66
C LYS A 456 -2.90 20.73 -19.12
N CYS A 457 -2.90 19.59 -18.43
CA CYS A 457 -3.01 19.52 -16.99
C CYS A 457 -1.80 20.15 -16.28
N ILE A 458 -0.57 19.88 -16.73
CA ILE A 458 0.62 20.53 -16.17
C ILE A 458 0.57 22.04 -16.38
N SER A 459 0.23 22.51 -17.58
CA SER A 459 0.14 23.95 -17.86
C SER A 459 -0.91 24.64 -16.98
N GLN A 460 -2.07 24.01 -16.79
CA GLN A 460 -3.11 24.50 -15.89
C GLN A 460 -2.65 24.53 -14.43
N ARG A 461 -1.88 23.51 -13.99
CA ARG A 461 -1.29 23.47 -12.66
C ARG A 461 -0.30 24.62 -12.47
N GLU A 462 0.62 24.83 -13.40
CA GLU A 462 1.59 25.93 -13.29
C GLU A 462 0.91 27.31 -13.28
N ALA A 463 -0.14 27.50 -14.10
CA ALA A 463 -0.95 28.72 -14.09
C ALA A 463 -1.73 28.91 -12.78
N LEU A 464 -2.15 27.82 -12.14
CA LEU A 464 -2.76 27.83 -10.81
C LEU A 464 -1.74 28.24 -9.73
N LEU A 465 -0.57 27.60 -9.73
CA LEU A 465 0.51 27.90 -8.77
C LEU A 465 0.99 29.36 -8.89
N ALA A 466 0.88 29.97 -10.09
CA ALA A 466 1.25 31.36 -10.33
C ALA A 466 0.39 32.37 -9.55
N GLN A 467 -0.80 31.96 -9.11
CA GLN A 467 -1.73 32.79 -8.33
C GLN A 467 -1.30 32.94 -6.86
N GLY A 468 -0.38 32.09 -6.38
CA GLY A 468 0.08 32.14 -5.00
C GLY A 468 0.85 33.42 -4.66
N ALA A 469 0.76 33.81 -3.39
CA ALA A 469 1.49 34.94 -2.84
C ALA A 469 3.00 34.81 -3.09
N LYS A 470 3.72 35.95 -3.11
CA LYS A 470 5.16 35.96 -3.40
C LYS A 470 5.94 35.04 -2.46
N VAL A 471 5.72 35.17 -1.15
CA VAL A 471 6.40 34.34 -0.13
C VAL A 471 6.08 32.85 -0.30
N TRP A 472 4.84 32.53 -0.70
CA TRP A 472 4.41 31.16 -0.99
C TRP A 472 5.16 30.59 -2.20
N ARG A 473 5.29 31.37 -3.28
CA ARG A 473 6.04 30.99 -4.47
C ARG A 473 7.54 30.87 -4.21
N GLU A 474 8.11 31.67 -3.31
CA GLU A 474 9.51 31.51 -2.86
C GLU A 474 9.71 30.17 -2.12
N LEU A 475 8.76 29.77 -1.27
CA LEU A 475 8.77 28.46 -0.63
C LEU A 475 8.60 27.30 -1.63
N LEU A 476 7.74 27.46 -2.64
CA LEU A 476 7.60 26.48 -3.73
C LEU A 476 8.90 26.33 -4.53
N SER A 477 9.56 27.43 -4.87
CA SER A 477 10.87 27.43 -5.53
C SER A 477 11.91 26.67 -4.72
N LEU A 478 11.93 26.87 -3.40
CA LEU A 478 12.82 26.15 -2.49
C LEU A 478 12.49 24.65 -2.45
N ALA A 479 11.22 24.27 -2.42
CA ALA A 479 10.81 22.87 -2.48
C ALA A 479 11.26 22.20 -3.79
N ARG A 480 11.16 22.90 -4.93
CA ARG A 480 11.63 22.44 -6.24
C ARG A 480 13.15 22.29 -6.32
N CYS A 481 13.91 23.11 -5.57
CA CYS A 481 15.36 22.96 -5.43
C CYS A 481 15.76 21.62 -4.79
N TYR A 482 14.93 21.10 -3.86
CA TYR A 482 15.21 19.85 -3.12
C TYR A 482 14.43 18.63 -3.64
N SER A 483 13.73 18.76 -4.76
CA SER A 483 12.96 17.67 -5.36
C SER A 483 13.19 17.62 -6.88
N TYR A 484 12.18 17.99 -7.66
CA TYR A 484 12.24 18.03 -9.12
C TYR A 484 11.46 19.26 -9.64
N PRO A 485 11.71 19.70 -10.89
CA PRO A 485 11.25 21.00 -11.38
C PRO A 485 9.74 21.23 -11.27
N PHE A 486 8.92 20.21 -11.48
CA PHE A 486 7.45 20.35 -11.51
C PHE A 486 6.77 19.95 -10.20
N TRP A 487 7.53 19.72 -9.12
CA TRP A 487 6.96 19.37 -7.82
C TRP A 487 5.92 20.41 -7.39
N CYS A 488 4.82 19.95 -6.79
CA CYS A 488 3.75 20.81 -6.29
C CYS A 488 3.19 20.30 -4.95
N PRO A 489 2.58 21.20 -4.14
CA PRO A 489 1.85 20.78 -2.96
C PRO A 489 0.52 20.14 -3.37
N GLY A 490 0.51 18.81 -3.52
CA GLY A 490 -0.66 18.02 -3.87
C GLY A 490 -0.30 16.63 -4.37
N THR A 491 -1.29 15.91 -4.89
CA THR A 491 -1.09 14.68 -5.66
C THR A 491 -0.36 15.00 -6.96
N ASP A 492 0.67 14.23 -7.25
CA ASP A 492 1.50 14.45 -8.43
C ASP A 492 0.87 13.89 -9.71
N PHE A 493 1.34 14.36 -10.87
CA PHE A 493 0.98 13.81 -12.17
C PHE A 493 2.09 12.88 -12.65
N SER A 494 1.77 11.61 -12.88
CA SER A 494 2.68 10.71 -13.58
C SER A 494 2.61 10.99 -15.09
N HIS A 495 3.78 11.10 -15.75
CA HIS A 495 3.82 11.17 -17.21
C HIS A 495 3.24 9.87 -17.79
N PRO A 496 2.34 9.94 -18.79
CA PRO A 496 1.64 8.74 -19.30
C PRO A 496 2.58 7.68 -19.91
N THR A 497 3.73 8.10 -20.41
CA THR A 497 4.77 7.23 -21.00
C THR A 497 6.11 7.27 -20.23
N GLU A 498 6.09 7.73 -18.97
CA GLU A 498 7.28 7.79 -18.09
C GLU A 498 8.50 8.51 -18.69
N GLN A 499 8.28 9.47 -19.60
CA GLN A 499 9.36 10.24 -20.19
C GLN A 499 10.03 11.12 -19.12
N PRO A 500 11.36 11.30 -19.20
CA PRO A 500 12.07 12.16 -18.28
C PRO A 500 11.68 13.62 -18.50
N VAL A 501 11.77 14.43 -17.42
CA VAL A 501 11.21 15.79 -17.35
C VAL A 501 11.72 16.72 -18.44
N GLU A 502 12.94 16.52 -18.95
CA GLU A 502 13.54 17.34 -20.00
C GLU A 502 12.81 17.23 -21.34
N ARG A 503 12.08 16.13 -21.55
CA ARG A 503 11.30 15.86 -22.76
C ARG A 503 9.87 16.37 -22.69
N TRP A 504 9.41 16.81 -21.52
CA TRP A 504 8.06 17.34 -21.36
C TRP A 504 7.90 18.61 -22.21
N GLY A 505 6.73 18.77 -22.83
CA GLY A 505 6.38 19.89 -23.69
C GLY A 505 6.18 21.21 -22.94
N CYS A 506 5.89 21.15 -21.63
CA CYS A 506 5.67 22.33 -20.81
C CYS A 506 6.98 23.11 -20.60
N ARG A 507 7.05 24.31 -21.17
CA ARG A 507 8.24 25.18 -21.09
C ARG A 507 8.14 26.29 -20.03
N VAL A 508 6.95 26.55 -19.50
CA VAL A 508 6.73 27.63 -18.51
C VAL A 508 6.58 27.01 -17.13
N LEU A 509 7.52 27.34 -16.24
CA LEU A 509 7.56 26.85 -14.87
C LEU A 509 7.34 28.02 -13.90
N THR A 510 6.29 27.94 -13.08
CA THR A 510 6.04 28.91 -12.02
C THR A 510 7.01 28.67 -10.87
N ALA A 511 7.69 29.70 -10.36
CA ALA A 511 8.65 29.52 -9.26
C ALA A 511 9.69 28.41 -9.56
N PRO A 512 10.49 28.57 -10.64
CA PRO A 512 11.51 27.60 -10.99
C PRO A 512 12.51 27.45 -9.83
N ALA A 513 13.13 26.27 -9.72
CA ALA A 513 14.13 26.02 -8.69
C ALA A 513 15.19 27.13 -8.67
N SER A 514 15.29 27.82 -7.54
CA SER A 514 16.35 28.78 -7.29
C SER A 514 17.65 28.06 -6.93
N PRO A 515 18.83 28.69 -7.13
CA PRO A 515 20.05 28.22 -6.50
C PRO A 515 19.84 28.03 -5.01
N GLU A 516 20.52 27.04 -4.42
CA GLU A 516 20.36 26.71 -3.01
C GLU A 516 20.65 27.96 -2.13
N PRO A 517 19.65 28.48 -1.40
CA PRO A 517 19.82 29.70 -0.64
C PRO A 517 20.59 29.45 0.66
N ALA A 518 21.22 30.50 1.19
CA ALA A 518 21.90 30.42 2.48
C ALA A 518 20.92 30.01 3.61
N PRO A 519 21.34 29.21 4.62
CA PRO A 519 20.44 28.72 5.67
C PRO A 519 19.66 29.81 6.41
N GLN A 520 20.28 30.98 6.61
CA GLN A 520 19.62 32.11 7.26
C GLN A 520 18.46 32.68 6.42
N THR A 521 18.57 32.65 5.09
CA THR A 521 17.51 33.04 4.17
C THR A 521 16.34 32.07 4.28
N VAL A 522 16.62 30.77 4.33
CA VAL A 522 15.58 29.74 4.48
C VAL A 522 14.84 29.87 5.82
N ARG A 523 15.57 30.06 6.92
CA ARG A 523 14.96 30.26 8.24
C ARG A 523 14.07 31.51 8.27
N THR A 524 14.50 32.58 7.61
CA THR A 524 13.72 33.82 7.49
C THR A 524 12.45 33.59 6.69
N LEU A 525 12.55 32.88 5.55
CA LEU A 525 11.40 32.51 4.72
C LEU A 525 10.38 31.67 5.49
N PHE A 526 10.83 30.66 6.26
CA PHE A 526 9.93 29.83 7.07
C PHE A 526 9.18 30.64 8.13
N ARG A 527 9.84 31.63 8.73
CA ARG A 527 9.19 32.55 9.67
C ARG A 527 8.15 33.43 8.96
N GLN A 528 8.52 34.08 7.87
CA GLN A 528 7.62 34.91 7.06
C GLN A 528 6.37 34.16 6.60
N ILE A 529 6.55 32.91 6.14
CA ILE A 529 5.43 32.04 5.79
C ILE A 529 4.43 31.98 6.93
N LEU A 530 4.88 31.70 8.15
CA LEU A 530 4.01 31.50 9.31
C LEU A 530 3.54 32.79 9.99
N THR A 531 4.26 33.91 9.89
CA THR A 531 3.93 35.16 10.61
C THR A 531 3.11 36.14 9.78
N ASP A 532 3.34 36.23 8.48
CA ASP A 532 2.83 37.33 7.65
C ASP A 532 1.36 37.13 7.23
N LYS A 533 0.60 36.29 7.95
CA LYS A 533 -0.82 36.02 7.69
C LYS A 533 -1.75 36.99 8.45
N GLU A 534 -1.22 37.66 9.49
CA GLU A 534 -1.97 38.63 10.31
C GLU A 534 -2.12 40.00 9.62
N ASP A 535 -1.14 40.42 8.83
CA ASP A 535 -1.19 41.73 8.14
C ASP A 535 -2.24 41.82 7.01
N GLU A 536 -2.72 40.68 6.50
CA GLU A 536 -3.75 40.64 5.45
C GLU A 536 -5.18 40.61 6.02
N SER A 537 -5.39 40.14 7.27
CA SER A 537 -6.70 40.11 7.91
C SER A 537 -7.09 41.44 8.58
N ASP A 538 -6.11 42.24 9.01
CA ASP A 538 -6.36 43.56 9.60
C ASP A 538 -6.51 44.68 8.55
N ALA A 539 -6.28 44.38 7.27
CA ALA A 539 -6.46 45.31 6.15
C ALA A 539 -7.87 45.25 5.52
N GLN A 540 -8.80 44.48 6.08
CA GLN A 540 -10.18 44.32 5.58
C GLN A 540 -11.29 44.78 6.55
N TYR A 541 -10.98 45.61 7.54
CA TYR A 541 -11.99 46.30 8.37
C TYR A 541 -11.93 47.82 8.27
#